data_AF-A0AAU3IUM7-F1
#
_entry.id   AF-A0AAU3IUM7-F1
#
_cell.length_a   1.000
_cell.length_b   1.000
_cell.length_c   1.000
_cell.angle_alpha   90.00
_cell.angle_beta   90.00
_cell.angle_gamma   90.00
#
_symmetry.space_group_name_H-M   'P 1'
#
loop_
_entity.id
_entity.type
_entity.pdbx_description
1 polymer ?
#
loop_
_entity_poly.entity_id
_entity_poly.type
_entity_poly.pdbx_seq_one_letter_code
_entity_poly.pdbx_strand_id
1 'polypeptide(L)'
;MRATHYSRGRELVFAIDHGGDCLAPHVHVSAGLKADSADGRTSHVPATQVQFIAELVVEIMAPTLTRSRQPSLFDVPLLTFRRA
;
A
#
# COMPACT_ATOMS: atom_id res chain seq x y z
N MET A 1 3.17 12.09 27.96
CA MET A 1 4.13 12.56 26.96
C MET A 1 3.46 12.40 25.59
N ARG A 2 3.06 13.51 24.93
CA ARG A 2 2.40 13.48 23.62
C ARG A 2 3.46 13.48 22.54
N ALA A 3 3.50 12.45 21.70
CA ALA A 3 4.25 12.46 20.45
C ALA A 3 3.25 12.47 19.30
N THR A 4 3.04 13.65 18.72
CA THR A 4 2.33 13.81 17.46
C THR A 4 3.37 13.68 16.35
N HIS A 5 3.41 12.54 15.65
CA HIS A 5 4.28 12.36 14.49
C HIS A 5 3.42 12.41 13.22
N TYR A 6 3.63 13.45 12.43
CA TYR A 6 3.03 13.66 11.12
C TYR A 6 4.03 13.15 10.07
N SER A 7 3.80 12.00 9.44
CA SER A 7 4.58 11.57 8.27
C SER A 7 3.70 11.63 7.02
N ARG A 8 4.01 12.60 6.15
CA ARG A 8 3.50 12.68 4.77
C ARG A 8 4.23 11.64 3.93
N GLY A 9 3.50 10.63 3.45
CA GLY A 9 4.05 9.62 2.53
C GLY A 9 3.33 8.27 2.55
N ARG A 10 1.99 8.25 2.78
CA ARG A 10 1.20 7.02 2.88
C ARG A 10 0.40 6.80 1.59
N GLU A 11 1.02 6.21 0.59
CA GLU A 11 0.26 5.70 -0.55
C GLU A 11 -0.09 4.23 -0.29
N LEU A 12 -1.30 4.03 0.21
CA LEU A 12 -1.96 2.74 0.35
C LEU A 12 -3.09 2.73 -0.67
N VAL A 13 -2.96 1.90 -1.71
CA VAL A 13 -3.97 1.77 -2.77
C VAL A 13 -4.61 0.40 -2.66
N PHE A 14 -5.94 0.34 -2.51
CA PHE A 14 -6.71 -0.90 -2.63
C PHE A 14 -7.45 -0.91 -3.96
N ALA A 15 -7.37 -2.01 -4.69
CA ALA A 15 -8.04 -2.18 -5.98
C ALA A 15 -8.33 -3.66 -6.23
N ILE A 16 -9.24 -3.95 -7.15
CA ILE A 16 -9.57 -5.32 -7.55
C ILE A 16 -8.69 -5.74 -8.74
N ASP A 17 -8.19 -6.97 -8.73
CA ASP A 17 -7.47 -7.55 -9.87
C ASP A 17 -8.42 -7.84 -11.05
N HIS A 18 -7.99 -7.51 -12.27
CA HIS A 18 -8.75 -7.87 -13.47
C HIS A 18 -8.49 -9.34 -13.84
N GLY A 19 -9.19 -10.25 -13.18
CA GLY A 19 -9.11 -11.69 -13.44
C GLY A 19 -9.63 -12.58 -12.31
N GLY A 20 -9.78 -12.05 -11.11
CA GLY A 20 -10.40 -12.72 -9.98
C GLY A 20 -10.84 -11.67 -8.98
N ASP A 21 -11.95 -11.93 -8.28
CA ASP A 21 -12.50 -11.07 -7.23
C ASP A 21 -11.58 -10.98 -6.00
N CYS A 22 -10.34 -10.55 -6.20
CA CYS A 22 -9.26 -10.52 -5.23
C CYS A 22 -8.77 -9.08 -5.07
N LEU A 23 -8.50 -8.72 -3.82
CA LEU A 23 -7.88 -7.44 -3.48
C LEU A 23 -6.40 -7.44 -3.88
N ALA A 24 -5.99 -6.42 -4.61
CA ALA A 24 -4.63 -6.17 -5.06
C ALA A 24 -4.08 -4.86 -4.45
N PRO A 25 -3.69 -4.88 -3.15
CA PRO A 25 -3.16 -3.69 -2.50
C PRO A 25 -1.76 -3.33 -3.03
N HIS A 26 -1.49 -2.04 -3.17
CA HIS A 26 -0.15 -1.51 -3.41
C HIS A 26 0.26 -0.68 -2.20
N VAL A 27 1.24 -1.18 -1.45
CA VAL A 27 1.70 -0.60 -0.19
C VAL A 27 3.20 -0.35 -0.23
N HIS A 28 3.59 0.83 0.23
CA HIS A 28 4.99 1.16 0.56
C HIS A 28 5.08 1.37 2.06
N VAL A 29 6.16 0.89 2.67
CA VAL A 29 6.38 0.98 4.12
C VAL A 29 7.76 1.53 4.38
N SER A 30 7.84 2.41 5.38
CA SER A 30 9.08 2.79 6.04
C SER A 30 9.12 2.14 7.43
N ALA A 31 10.19 1.40 7.72
CA ALA A 31 10.38 0.73 9.01
C ALA A 31 11.75 1.09 9.58
N GLY A 32 11.79 1.33 10.90
CA GLY A 32 13.03 1.62 11.64
C GLY A 32 13.62 0.37 12.27
N LEU A 33 14.94 0.19 12.18
CA LEU A 33 15.65 -0.88 12.88
C LEU A 33 16.04 -0.44 14.29
N LYS A 34 15.36 -0.98 15.32
CA LYS A 34 15.63 -0.62 16.72
C LYS A 34 17.10 -0.80 17.12
N ALA A 35 17.74 -1.87 16.65
CA ALA A 35 19.14 -2.18 16.94
C ALA A 35 20.14 -1.22 16.29
N ASP A 36 19.67 -0.37 15.36
CA ASP A 36 20.49 0.51 14.54
C ASP A 36 19.97 1.95 14.60
N SER A 37 19.82 2.49 15.82
CA SER A 37 19.36 3.88 16.04
C SER A 37 18.05 4.26 15.34
N ALA A 38 17.15 3.29 15.12
CA ALA A 38 15.94 3.43 14.33
C ALA A 38 16.18 3.85 12.86
N ASP A 39 17.31 3.41 12.27
CA ASP A 39 17.62 3.60 10.86
C ASP A 39 16.46 3.16 9.97
N GLY A 40 16.05 4.07 9.09
CA GLY A 40 14.81 3.97 8.33
C GLY A 40 15.03 3.32 6.98
N ARG A 41 14.36 2.20 6.72
CA ARG A 41 14.33 1.54 5.41
C ARG A 41 12.95 1.67 4.78
N THR A 42 12.92 2.08 3.52
CA THR A 42 11.68 2.29 2.77
C THR A 42 11.68 1.44 1.51
N SER A 43 10.59 0.71 1.25
CA SER A 43 10.43 -0.07 0.03
C SER A 43 8.95 -0.34 -0.28
N HIS A 44 8.70 -0.84 -1.49
CA HIS A 44 7.49 -1.58 -1.80
C HIS A 44 7.41 -2.85 -0.93
N VAL A 45 6.21 -3.20 -0.46
CA VAL A 45 6.00 -4.36 0.41
C VAL A 45 5.44 -5.54 -0.40
N PRO A 46 6.27 -6.52 -0.81
CA PRO A 46 5.77 -7.75 -1.42
C PRO A 46 5.12 -8.67 -0.37
N ALA A 47 5.67 -8.70 0.84
CA ALA A 47 5.17 -9.44 1.98
C ALA A 47 5.67 -8.78 3.28
N THR A 48 4.87 -8.84 4.33
CA THR A 48 5.27 -8.39 5.66
C THR A 48 4.62 -9.24 6.74
N GLN A 49 5.23 -9.30 7.92
CA GLN A 49 4.70 -9.96 9.10
C GLN A 49 4.50 -8.92 10.21
N VAL A 50 3.27 -8.83 10.72
CA VAL A 50 2.97 -8.03 11.91
C VAL A 50 3.53 -8.76 13.13
N GLN A 51 4.49 -8.15 13.81
CA GLN A 51 5.10 -8.74 15.02
C GLN A 51 4.30 -8.44 16.30
N PHE A 52 3.61 -7.30 16.33
CA PHE A 52 2.85 -6.86 17.50
C PHE A 52 1.47 -6.34 17.08
N ILE A 53 1.39 -5.07 16.68
CA ILE A 53 0.13 -4.39 16.34
C ILE A 53 0.29 -3.73 14.98
N ALA A 54 -0.76 -3.81 14.18
CA ALA A 54 -0.93 -3.01 12.97
C ALA A 54 -2.26 -2.27 13.05
N GLU A 55 -2.20 -0.95 13.01
CA GLU A 55 -3.39 -0.09 12.98
C GLU A 55 -3.55 0.46 11.56
N LEU A 56 -4.65 0.09 10.91
CA LEU A 56 -4.98 0.49 9.54
C LEU A 56 -6.30 1.25 9.52
N VAL A 57 -6.36 2.32 8.73
CA VAL A 57 -7.59 3.06 8.46
C VAL A 57 -7.77 3.10 6.94
N VAL A 58 -8.91 2.62 6.45
CA VAL A 58 -9.21 2.50 5.02
C VAL A 58 -10.69 2.71 4.79
N GLU A 59 -11.05 3.48 3.76
CA GLU A 59 -12.41 3.51 3.22
C GLU A 59 -12.34 3.77 1.72
N ILE A 60 -13.02 2.95 0.91
CA ILE A 60 -13.20 3.14 -0.53
C ILE A 60 -14.69 2.93 -0.85
N MET A 61 -15.37 3.97 -1.34
CA MET A 61 -16.83 3.95 -1.55
C MET A 61 -17.25 4.21 -3.00
N ALA A 62 -16.42 4.90 -3.76
CA ALA A 62 -16.42 5.09 -5.21
C ALA A 62 -15.20 5.98 -5.53
N PRO A 63 -14.65 5.99 -6.75
CA PRO A 63 -14.97 5.13 -7.90
C PRO A 63 -14.51 3.67 -7.70
N THR A 64 -14.91 2.77 -8.60
CA THR A 64 -14.35 1.41 -8.63
C THR A 64 -12.88 1.48 -9.00
N LEU A 65 -12.03 0.88 -8.16
CA LEU A 65 -10.59 0.81 -8.33
C LEU A 65 -10.21 -0.56 -8.87
N THR A 66 -9.49 -0.59 -9.98
CA THR A 66 -9.04 -1.84 -10.60
C THR A 66 -7.57 -1.77 -10.97
N ARG A 67 -6.92 -2.93 -11.15
CA ARG A 67 -5.54 -2.99 -11.66
C ARG A 67 -5.44 -3.85 -12.89
N SER A 68 -5.24 -3.21 -14.05
CA SER A 68 -4.96 -3.93 -15.30
C SER A 68 -3.46 -3.96 -15.54
N ARG A 69 -2.91 -5.10 -15.94
CA ARG A 69 -1.54 -5.14 -16.48
C ARG A 69 -1.48 -4.39 -17.79
N GLN A 70 -0.42 -3.62 -17.97
CA GLN A 70 -0.12 -2.95 -19.23
C GLN A 70 1.19 -3.52 -19.79
N PRO A 71 1.12 -4.45 -20.76
CA PRO A 71 2.31 -5.13 -21.29
C PRO A 71 3.35 -4.18 -21.91
N SER A 72 2.91 -3.02 -22.40
CA SER A 72 3.78 -1.96 -22.94
C SER A 72 4.43 -1.09 -21.86
N LEU A 73 4.03 -1.21 -20.60
CA LEU A 73 4.54 -0.44 -19.46
C LEU A 73 5.03 -1.38 -18.35
N PHE A 74 6.12 -2.09 -18.65
CA PHE A 74 6.80 -3.00 -17.71
C PHE A 74 5.96 -4.18 -17.20
N ASP A 75 4.79 -4.40 -17.80
CA ASP A 75 3.84 -5.47 -17.47
C ASP A 75 3.42 -5.52 -15.98
N VAL A 76 3.41 -4.35 -15.33
CA VAL A 76 2.96 -4.22 -13.94
C VAL A 76 1.45 -3.91 -13.89
N PRO A 77 0.70 -4.40 -12.89
CA PRO A 77 -0.69 -4.01 -12.70
C PRO A 77 -0.75 -2.53 -12.33
N LEU A 78 -1.39 -1.69 -13.14
CA LEU A 78 -1.50 -0.25 -12.91
C LEU A 78 -2.88 0.13 -12.38
N LEU A 79 -2.94 1.09 -11.45
CA LEU A 79 -4.20 1.57 -10.89
C LEU A 79 -5.03 2.29 -11.95
N THR A 80 -6.28 1.86 -12.10
CA THR A 80 -7.28 2.47 -12.99
C THR A 80 -8.55 2.76 -12.21
N PHE A 81 -9.15 3.92 -12.48
CA PHE A 81 -10.38 4.38 -11.88
C PHE A 81 -11.53 4.25 -12.88
N ARG A 82 -12.64 3.62 -12.49
CA ARG A 82 -13.88 3.59 -13.28
C ARG A 82 -14.97 4.35 -12.54
N ARG A 83 -15.65 5.28 -13.22
CA ARG A 83 -16.89 5.86 -12.68
C ARG A 83 -17.93 4.75 -12.47
N ALA A 84 -18.66 4.84 -11.36
CA ALA A 84 -19.82 4.02 -11.09
C ALA A 84 -20.94 4.34 -12.08
#